data_AF-A0A973CLK5-F1
#
_entry.id   AF-A0A973CLK5-F1
#
_cell.length_a   1.000
_cell.length_b   1.000
_cell.length_c   1.000
_cell.angle_alpha   90.00
_cell.angle_beta   90.00
_cell.angle_gamma   90.00
#
_symmetry.space_group_name_H-M   'P 1'
#
loop_
_entity.id
_entity.type
_entity.pdbx_description
1 polymer ?
#
loop_
_entity_poly.entity_id
_entity_poly.type
_entity_poly.pdbx_seq_one_letter_code
_entity_poly.pdbx_strand_id
1 'polypeptide(L)'
;MDHFISKPLNRLKLSNKLAIFCDYEELDSDLPDASISDFSQCEDPVFDLHKALENAEFSIPVLEKMTTHFIETIPVLLKEVDEQLKKEIYDELGRISNTIMDEAGKVGAVAIYYKSKQLKDTIEAPTLGMNFYTDLSDAVRSYKEKLSNFNWKELNEILKK
;
A
#
# COMPACT_ATOMS: atom_id res chain seq x y z
N MET A 1 17.03 -26.30 -0.06
CA MET A 1 17.41 -25.33 -1.11
C MET A 1 17.21 -23.95 -0.52
N ASP A 2 18.36 -23.30 -0.25
CA ASP A 2 18.66 -21.87 -0.11
C ASP A 2 17.80 -20.91 0.71
N HIS A 3 18.26 -20.69 1.96
CA HIS A 3 17.97 -19.54 2.84
C HIS A 3 18.67 -18.22 2.41
N PHE A 4 18.67 -17.88 1.12
CA PHE A 4 19.54 -16.79 0.63
C PHE A 4 18.89 -15.39 0.52
N ILE A 5 17.59 -15.24 0.81
CA ILE A 5 16.86 -13.96 0.62
C ILE A 5 16.35 -13.33 1.95
N SER A 6 16.66 -13.88 3.13
CA SER A 6 16.26 -13.22 4.41
C SER A 6 17.30 -12.25 4.98
N LYS A 7 18.56 -12.30 4.51
CA LYS A 7 19.67 -11.54 5.12
C LYS A 7 19.99 -10.16 4.52
N PRO A 8 19.73 -9.85 3.23
CA PRO A 8 20.03 -8.51 2.70
C PRO A 8 19.07 -7.42 3.20
N LEU A 9 17.81 -7.77 3.50
CA LEU A 9 16.78 -6.80 3.89
C LEU A 9 16.99 -6.23 5.31
N ASN A 10 17.51 -7.04 6.25
CA ASN A 10 17.87 -6.60 7.60
C ASN A 10 19.02 -5.57 7.64
N ARG A 11 19.69 -5.30 6.51
CA ARG A 11 20.77 -4.30 6.38
C ARG A 11 20.35 -2.99 5.74
N LEU A 12 19.09 -2.87 5.33
CA LEU A 12 18.52 -1.61 4.89
C LEU A 12 18.20 -0.73 6.12
N LYS A 13 19.23 -0.23 6.81
CA LYS A 13 19.10 1.02 7.59
C LYS A 13 18.92 2.15 6.58
N LEU A 14 17.69 2.25 6.09
CA LEU A 14 17.23 3.24 5.14
C LEU A 14 17.28 4.58 5.88
N SER A 15 18.38 5.31 5.70
CA SER A 15 18.57 6.66 6.26
C SER A 15 17.30 7.49 6.08
N ASN A 16 16.95 8.34 7.05
CA ASN A 16 15.75 9.20 7.13
C ASN A 16 15.24 9.87 5.84
N LYS A 17 16.00 9.87 4.74
CA LYS A 17 15.60 10.31 3.39
C LYS A 17 14.71 9.33 2.64
N LEU A 18 14.61 8.10 3.14
CA LEU A 18 13.85 7.01 2.54
C LEU A 18 12.63 6.63 3.41
N ALA A 19 12.28 7.44 4.42
CA ALA A 19 11.21 7.23 5.40
C ALA A 19 9.79 7.18 4.80
N ILE A 20 9.52 6.13 4.01
CA ILE A 20 8.18 5.59 3.77
C ILE A 20 8.04 4.22 4.48
N PHE A 21 9.09 3.77 5.17
CA PHE A 21 9.25 2.43 5.73
C PHE A 21 8.89 2.37 7.20
N CYS A 22 8.12 1.35 7.59
CA CYS A 22 8.05 0.95 8.98
C CYS A 22 9.37 0.27 9.35
N ASP A 23 10.03 0.77 10.37
CA ASP A 23 11.25 0.18 10.92
C ASP A 23 10.87 -1.18 11.53
N TYR A 24 11.31 -2.27 10.90
CA TYR A 24 11.16 -3.62 11.46
C TYR A 24 12.32 -3.85 12.43
N GLU A 25 12.22 -3.35 13.66
CA GLU A 25 13.12 -3.83 14.73
C GLU A 25 12.67 -5.24 15.15
N GLU A 26 13.46 -6.24 14.71
CA GLU A 26 13.56 -7.63 15.21
C GLU A 26 12.25 -8.38 15.54
N LEU A 27 11.68 -9.08 14.56
CA LEU A 27 10.69 -10.15 14.78
C LEU A 27 11.40 -11.51 14.94
N ASP A 28 11.20 -12.15 16.10
CA ASP A 28 11.60 -13.53 16.39
C ASP A 28 10.94 -14.50 15.39
N SER A 29 11.75 -15.36 14.77
CA SER A 29 11.51 -15.96 13.45
C SER A 29 10.57 -17.18 13.39
N ASP A 30 9.64 -17.33 14.33
CA ASP A 30 8.83 -18.56 14.47
C ASP A 30 7.30 -18.37 14.26
N LEU A 31 6.85 -17.22 13.74
CA LEU A 31 5.42 -16.98 13.50
C LEU A 31 5.06 -16.98 12.00
N PRO A 32 4.29 -17.98 11.51
CA PRO A 32 3.79 -18.03 10.13
C PRO A 32 2.58 -17.12 9.86
N ASP A 33 2.14 -16.35 10.86
CA ASP A 33 1.07 -15.37 10.75
C ASP A 33 1.58 -14.04 11.31
N ALA A 34 2.29 -13.25 10.50
CA ALA A 34 2.46 -11.84 10.79
C ALA A 34 1.09 -11.17 10.62
N SER A 35 0.28 -11.23 11.68
CA SER A 35 -0.95 -10.47 11.73
C SER A 35 -0.59 -9.00 11.62
N ILE A 36 -1.34 -8.32 10.75
CA ILE A 36 -1.48 -6.87 10.53
C ILE A 36 -1.58 -6.00 11.82
N SER A 37 -1.47 -6.57 13.03
CA SER A 37 -1.36 -5.85 14.31
C SER A 37 -0.09 -5.00 14.48
N ASP A 38 0.93 -5.20 13.64
CA ASP A 38 2.26 -4.59 13.85
C ASP A 38 2.42 -3.18 13.25
N PHE A 39 1.37 -2.62 12.61
CA PHE A 39 1.38 -1.23 12.11
C PHE A 39 1.18 -0.16 13.20
N SER A 40 0.98 -0.55 14.47
CA SER A 40 0.68 0.36 15.57
C SER A 40 1.81 1.33 15.95
N GLN A 41 3.04 1.14 15.42
CA GLN A 41 4.19 2.02 15.64
C GLN A 41 4.48 2.97 14.46
N CYS A 42 3.73 2.85 13.36
CA CYS A 42 3.93 3.66 12.16
C CYS A 42 2.88 4.79 12.15
N GLU A 43 3.29 6.04 12.32
CA GLU A 43 2.37 7.18 12.46
C GLU A 43 1.58 7.53 11.18
N ASP A 44 1.85 6.86 10.05
CA ASP A 44 1.00 6.77 8.86
C ASP A 44 1.74 5.94 7.78
N PRO A 45 1.61 4.60 7.75
CA PRO A 45 2.32 3.77 6.78
C PRO A 45 1.72 3.99 5.39
N VAL A 46 2.46 4.66 4.52
CA VAL A 46 2.02 4.95 3.15
C VAL A 46 2.49 3.88 2.16
N PHE A 47 3.63 3.24 2.38
CA PHE A 47 4.23 2.29 1.44
C PHE A 47 5.05 1.19 2.14
N ASP A 48 4.55 -0.05 2.10
CA ASP A 48 5.30 -1.23 2.50
C ASP A 48 6.16 -1.73 1.33
N LEU A 49 7.39 -1.22 1.25
CA LEU A 49 8.33 -1.61 0.21
C LEU A 49 8.75 -3.07 0.32
N HIS A 50 8.78 -3.67 1.51
CA HIS A 50 9.15 -5.07 1.63
C HIS A 50 8.11 -5.94 0.92
N LYS A 51 6.82 -5.72 1.24
CA LYS A 51 5.72 -6.42 0.58
C LYS A 51 5.66 -6.11 -0.92
N ALA A 52 5.87 -4.86 -1.30
CA ALA A 52 5.87 -4.47 -2.70
C ALA A 52 7.03 -5.14 -3.48
N LEU A 53 8.22 -5.24 -2.89
CA LEU A 53 9.35 -5.96 -3.46
C LEU A 53 9.08 -7.47 -3.55
N GLU A 54 8.52 -8.07 -2.49
CA GLU A 54 8.15 -9.49 -2.49
C GLU A 54 7.18 -9.81 -3.63
N ASN A 55 6.11 -9.02 -3.79
CA ASN A 55 5.14 -9.16 -4.87
C ASN A 55 5.74 -8.93 -6.26
N ALA A 56 6.79 -8.11 -6.35
CA ALA A 56 7.54 -7.85 -7.58
C ALA A 56 8.71 -8.83 -7.78
N GLU A 57 8.79 -9.92 -7.00
CA GLU A 57 9.88 -10.89 -7.05
C GLU A 57 11.27 -10.24 -6.92
N PHE A 58 11.36 -9.20 -6.08
CA PHE A 58 12.54 -8.36 -5.84
C PHE A 58 13.11 -7.67 -7.10
N SER A 59 12.30 -7.53 -8.15
CA SER A 59 12.67 -6.85 -9.38
C SER A 59 12.21 -5.39 -9.37
N ILE A 60 13.17 -4.45 -9.26
CA ILE A 60 12.88 -3.01 -9.28
C ILE A 60 12.10 -2.56 -10.52
N PRO A 61 12.46 -2.96 -11.76
CA PRO A 61 11.69 -2.58 -12.94
C PRO A 61 10.24 -3.10 -12.91
N VAL A 62 10.01 -4.28 -12.32
CA VAL A 62 8.66 -4.84 -12.17
C VAL A 62 7.88 -4.04 -11.13
N LEU A 63 8.49 -3.76 -9.98
CA LEU A 63 7.87 -2.93 -8.94
C LEU A 63 7.51 -1.54 -9.46
N GLU A 64 8.44 -0.87 -10.15
CA GLU A 64 8.20 0.44 -10.76
C GLU A 64 7.02 0.41 -11.73
N LYS A 65 6.94 -0.62 -12.59
CA LYS A 65 5.83 -0.82 -13.52
C LYS A 65 4.50 -1.07 -12.80
N MET A 66 4.48 -1.93 -11.79
CA MET A 66 3.28 -2.22 -11.00
C MET A 66 2.76 -0.96 -10.30
N THR A 67 3.68 -0.20 -9.69
CA THR A 67 3.32 1.00 -8.93
C THR A 67 2.84 2.14 -9.85
N THR A 68 3.44 2.28 -11.03
CA THR A 68 2.99 3.23 -12.06
C THR A 68 1.60 2.86 -12.56
N HIS A 69 1.37 1.60 -12.91
CA HIS A 69 0.07 1.12 -13.36
C HIS A 69 -1.03 1.34 -12.31
N PHE A 70 -0.71 1.10 -11.04
CA PHE A 70 -1.62 1.37 -9.93
C PHE A 70 -2.04 2.84 -9.86
N ILE A 71 -1.07 3.77 -9.95
CA ILE A 71 -1.34 5.22 -9.90
C ILE A 71 -2.20 5.69 -11.08
N GLU A 72 -2.08 5.07 -12.23
CA GLU A 72 -2.91 5.38 -13.41
C GLU A 72 -4.33 4.83 -13.27
N THR A 73 -4.49 3.67 -12.63
CA THR A 73 -5.77 2.95 -12.52
C THR A 73 -6.62 3.43 -11.35
N ILE A 74 -5.99 3.75 -10.20
CA ILE A 74 -6.71 4.11 -8.98
C ILE A 74 -7.65 5.31 -9.11
N PRO A 75 -7.37 6.38 -9.89
CA PRO A 75 -8.31 7.50 -10.04
C PRO A 75 -9.60 7.11 -10.76
N VAL A 76 -9.55 6.10 -11.64
CA VAL A 76 -10.74 5.58 -12.32
C VAL A 76 -11.64 4.88 -11.32
N LEU A 77 -11.07 4.01 -10.48
CA LEU A 77 -11.80 3.31 -9.40
C LEU A 77 -12.39 4.30 -8.38
N LEU A 78 -11.64 5.35 -8.00
CA LEU A 78 -12.17 6.39 -7.11
C LEU A 78 -13.35 7.17 -7.72
N LYS A 79 -13.33 7.40 -9.03
CA LYS A 79 -14.46 8.03 -9.71
C LYS A 79 -15.69 7.11 -9.69
N GLU A 80 -15.50 5.80 -9.89
CA GLU A 80 -16.59 4.84 -9.75
C GLU A 80 -17.16 4.84 -8.33
N VAL A 81 -16.32 4.89 -7.28
CA VAL A 81 -16.77 5.02 -5.88
C VAL A 81 -17.64 6.28 -5.69
N ASP A 82 -17.19 7.45 -6.16
CA ASP A 82 -17.93 8.72 -6.07
C ASP A 82 -19.30 8.62 -6.76
N GLU A 83 -19.35 8.00 -7.94
CA GLU A 83 -20.59 7.77 -8.67
C GLU A 83 -21.55 6.82 -7.92
N GLN A 84 -21.04 5.75 -7.30
CA GLN A 84 -21.89 4.83 -6.53
C GLN A 84 -22.39 5.44 -5.22
N LEU A 85 -21.56 6.22 -4.53
CA LEU A 85 -21.98 6.96 -3.32
C LEU A 85 -23.12 7.93 -3.63
N LYS A 86 -23.03 8.67 -4.74
CA LYS A 86 -24.10 9.60 -5.18
C LYS A 86 -25.41 8.90 -5.56
N LYS A 87 -25.32 7.65 -6.02
CA LYS A 87 -26.49 6.84 -6.39
C LYS A 87 -27.04 6.04 -5.21
N GLU A 88 -26.37 6.06 -4.05
CA GLU A 88 -26.69 5.23 -2.88
C GLU A 88 -26.71 3.72 -3.21
N ILE A 89 -25.84 3.27 -4.13
CA ILE A 89 -25.72 1.86 -4.54
C ILE A 89 -24.53 1.23 -3.81
N TYR A 90 -24.78 0.65 -2.64
CA TYR A 90 -23.73 0.20 -1.73
C TYR A 90 -23.13 -1.17 -2.09
N ASP A 91 -23.87 -2.06 -2.76
CA ASP A 91 -23.36 -3.38 -3.18
C ASP A 91 -22.17 -3.24 -4.14
N GLU A 92 -22.28 -2.31 -5.09
CA GLU A 92 -21.24 -2.04 -6.07
C GLU A 92 -20.02 -1.36 -5.44
N LEU A 93 -20.24 -0.56 -4.38
CA LEU A 93 -19.19 0.08 -3.60
C LEU A 93 -18.27 -0.95 -2.93
N GLY A 94 -18.81 -2.07 -2.45
CA GLY A 94 -18.03 -3.16 -1.86
C GLY A 94 -17.13 -3.87 -2.87
N ARG A 95 -17.64 -4.06 -4.09
CA ARG A 95 -16.87 -4.64 -5.20
C ARG A 95 -15.71 -3.72 -5.60
N ILE A 96 -15.97 -2.43 -5.78
CA ILE A 96 -14.93 -1.46 -6.16
C ILE A 96 -13.91 -1.32 -5.02
N SER A 97 -14.35 -1.25 -3.77
CA SER A 97 -13.45 -1.16 -2.61
C SER A 97 -12.54 -2.39 -2.48
N ASN A 98 -13.06 -3.61 -2.69
CA ASN A 98 -12.23 -4.82 -2.78
C ASN A 98 -11.20 -4.73 -3.91
N THR A 99 -11.59 -4.25 -5.08
CA THR A 99 -10.68 -4.09 -6.21
C THR A 99 -9.54 -3.12 -5.87
N ILE A 100 -9.86 -2.01 -5.21
CA ILE A 100 -8.84 -1.05 -4.75
C ILE A 100 -7.92 -1.70 -3.71
N MET A 101 -8.46 -2.47 -2.76
CA MET A 101 -7.65 -3.18 -1.77
C MET A 101 -6.67 -4.16 -2.43
N ASP A 102 -7.13 -4.97 -3.38
CA ASP A 102 -6.29 -5.96 -4.06
C ASP A 102 -5.15 -5.27 -4.83
N GLU A 103 -5.47 -4.19 -5.55
CA GLU A 103 -4.47 -3.41 -6.27
C GLU A 103 -3.48 -2.69 -5.33
N ALA A 104 -3.97 -2.09 -4.24
CA ALA A 104 -3.13 -1.46 -3.22
C ALA A 104 -2.21 -2.48 -2.54
N GLY A 105 -2.70 -3.68 -2.27
CA GLY A 105 -1.92 -4.77 -1.66
C GLY A 105 -0.78 -5.25 -2.55
N LYS A 106 -0.98 -5.31 -3.88
CA LYS A 106 0.07 -5.69 -4.85
C LYS A 106 1.26 -4.74 -4.80
N VAL A 107 1.01 -3.45 -4.59
CA VAL A 107 2.04 -2.40 -4.62
C VAL A 107 2.45 -1.94 -3.22
N GLY A 108 1.98 -2.58 -2.15
CA GLY A 108 2.29 -2.17 -0.78
C GLY A 108 1.74 -0.79 -0.38
N ALA A 109 0.66 -0.31 -1.00
CA ALA A 109 0.05 0.98 -0.65
C ALA A 109 -0.85 0.87 0.59
N VAL A 110 -0.22 0.77 1.77
CA VAL A 110 -0.85 0.39 3.04
C VAL A 110 -2.01 1.31 3.44
N ALA A 111 -1.81 2.63 3.43
CA ALA A 111 -2.87 3.59 3.77
C ALA A 111 -4.09 3.44 2.85
N ILE A 112 -3.88 3.27 1.54
CA ILE A 112 -4.96 3.09 0.57
C ILE A 112 -5.71 1.78 0.86
N TYR A 113 -4.98 0.70 1.11
CA TYR A 113 -5.57 -0.60 1.48
C TYR A 113 -6.52 -0.48 2.68
N TYR A 114 -6.06 0.12 3.79
CA TYR A 114 -6.89 0.24 4.99
C TYR A 114 -8.07 1.18 4.81
N LYS A 115 -7.89 2.31 4.13
CA LYS A 115 -9.00 3.25 3.87
C LYS A 115 -10.06 2.61 2.97
N SER A 116 -9.66 1.82 1.97
CA SER A 116 -10.60 1.06 1.15
C SER A 116 -11.30 -0.06 1.92
N LYS A 117 -10.61 -0.70 2.87
CA LYS A 117 -11.25 -1.65 3.79
C LYS A 117 -12.28 -0.97 4.67
N GLN A 118 -11.96 0.20 5.26
CA GLN A 118 -12.90 0.98 6.06
C GLN A 118 -14.12 1.40 5.24
N LEU A 119 -13.91 1.84 3.99
CA LEU A 119 -15.00 2.17 3.08
C LEU A 119 -15.90 0.96 2.79
N LYS A 120 -15.32 -0.22 2.56
CA LYS A 120 -16.05 -1.48 2.37
C LYS A 120 -16.85 -1.87 3.62
N ASP A 121 -16.24 -1.79 4.80
CA ASP A 121 -16.87 -2.23 6.06
C ASP A 121 -17.99 -1.26 6.50
N THR A 122 -18.09 -0.07 5.89
CA THR A 122 -19.08 0.97 6.24
C THR A 122 -20.20 1.14 5.22
N ILE A 123 -20.32 0.20 4.28
CA ILE A 123 -21.41 0.08 3.29
C ILE A 123 -22.81 0.10 3.96
N GLU A 124 -22.93 -0.36 5.20
CA GLU A 124 -24.19 -0.34 5.96
C GLU A 124 -24.50 1.03 6.64
N ALA A 125 -23.57 2.00 6.57
CA ALA A 125 -23.67 3.30 7.25
C ALA A 125 -23.32 4.49 6.31
N PRO A 126 -24.29 4.99 5.51
CA PRO A 126 -24.09 5.96 4.43
C PRO A 126 -23.31 7.25 4.77
N THR A 127 -23.58 7.84 5.93
CA THR A 127 -22.94 9.10 6.37
C THR A 127 -21.46 8.93 6.69
N LEU A 128 -21.02 7.72 7.00
CA LEU A 128 -19.61 7.40 7.22
C LEU A 128 -18.88 7.20 5.88
N GLY A 129 -19.56 6.68 4.85
CA GLY A 129 -18.98 6.42 3.53
C GLY A 129 -18.35 7.65 2.85
N MET A 130 -18.97 8.83 2.98
CA MET A 130 -18.44 10.08 2.41
C MET A 130 -17.14 10.55 3.08
N ASN A 131 -17.02 10.39 4.41
CA ASN A 131 -15.78 10.72 5.12
C ASN A 131 -14.65 9.77 4.71
N PHE A 132 -14.94 8.46 4.65
CA PHE A 132 -13.95 7.47 4.23
C PHE A 132 -13.51 7.62 2.77
N TYR A 133 -14.41 8.07 1.88
CA TYR A 133 -14.03 8.42 0.52
C TYR A 133 -13.04 9.58 0.45
N THR A 134 -13.24 10.62 1.28
CA THR A 134 -12.32 11.77 1.34
C THR A 134 -10.95 11.32 1.86
N ASP A 135 -10.93 10.56 2.97
CA ASP A 135 -9.70 9.97 3.52
C ASP A 135 -8.96 9.09 2.50
N LEU A 136 -9.70 8.28 1.73
CA LEU A 136 -9.14 7.43 0.69
C LEU A 136 -8.54 8.25 -0.46
N SER A 137 -9.25 9.29 -0.90
CA SER A 137 -8.78 10.21 -1.96
C SER A 137 -7.50 10.95 -1.54
N ASP A 138 -7.43 11.39 -0.28
CA ASP A 138 -6.24 12.03 0.28
C ASP A 138 -5.07 11.06 0.44
N ALA A 139 -5.32 9.81 0.84
CA ALA A 139 -4.31 8.75 0.88
C ALA A 139 -3.72 8.48 -0.52
N VAL A 140 -4.57 8.43 -1.56
CA VAL A 140 -4.13 8.28 -2.96
C VAL A 140 -3.29 9.47 -3.43
N ARG A 141 -3.68 10.70 -3.07
CA ARG A 141 -2.90 11.90 -3.39
C ARG A 141 -1.52 11.87 -2.73
N SER A 142 -1.47 11.56 -1.43
CA SER A 142 -0.23 11.44 -0.68
C SER A 142 0.68 10.35 -1.25
N TYR A 143 0.12 9.18 -1.58
CA TYR A 143 0.86 8.09 -2.20
C TYR A 143 1.51 8.50 -3.53
N LYS A 144 0.73 9.16 -4.40
CA LYS A 144 1.21 9.65 -5.69
C LYS A 144 2.33 10.68 -5.54
N GLU A 145 2.19 11.60 -4.60
CA GLU A 145 3.22 12.61 -4.31
C GLU A 145 4.52 11.96 -3.81
N LYS A 146 4.42 11.04 -2.84
CA LYS A 146 5.59 10.34 -2.30
C LYS A 146 6.27 9.49 -3.37
N LEU A 147 5.51 8.80 -4.23
CA LEU A 147 6.10 7.99 -5.31
C LEU A 147 6.78 8.85 -6.38
N SER A 148 6.22 10.00 -6.73
CA SER A 148 6.81 10.91 -7.72
C SER A 148 8.17 11.46 -7.28
N ASN A 149 8.40 11.51 -5.96
CA ASN A 149 9.67 11.91 -5.35
C ASN A 149 10.57 10.71 -4.99
N PHE A 150 10.14 9.47 -5.26
CA PHE A 150 10.87 8.27 -4.90
C PHE A 150 12.03 8.00 -5.87
N ASN A 151 13.23 7.77 -5.32
CA ASN A 151 14.43 7.55 -6.12
C ASN A 151 14.66 6.06 -6.41
N TRP A 152 14.02 5.55 -7.47
CA TRP A 152 14.16 4.16 -7.93
C TRP A 152 15.61 3.75 -8.22
N LYS A 153 16.43 4.69 -8.69
CA LYS A 153 17.84 4.43 -9.00
C LYS A 153 18.64 4.15 -7.73
N GLU A 154 18.44 4.96 -6.69
CA GLU A 154 19.10 4.78 -5.39
C GLU A 154 18.68 3.46 -4.73
N LEU A 155 17.40 3.10 -4.78
CA LEU A 155 16.93 1.79 -4.30
C LEU A 155 17.64 0.62 -5.01
N ASN A 156 17.73 0.67 -6.34
CA ASN A 156 18.42 -0.36 -7.13
C ASN A 156 19.92 -0.45 -6.81
N GLU A 157 20.57 0.67 -6.50
CA GLU A 157 21.97 0.70 -6.07
C GLU A 157 22.17 0.10 -4.67
N ILE A 158 21.18 0.24 -3.77
CA ILE A 158 21.25 -0.37 -2.44
C ILE A 158 21.04 -1.89 -2.52
N LEU A 159 20.06 -2.37 -3.28
CA LEU A 159 19.77 -3.82 -3.37
C LEU A 159 20.87 -4.64 -4.07
N LYS A 160 21.74 -4.01 -4.86
CA LYS A 160 22.88 -4.66 -5.52
C LYS A 160 24.10 -4.85 -4.61
N LYS A 161 24.12 -4.23 -3.43
CA LYS A 161 25.22 -4.32 -2.45
C LYS A 161 24.96 -5.41 -1.44
#